data_AF-A0AAE0E408-F1
#
_entry.id   AF-A0AAE0E408-F1
#
_cell.length_a   1.000
_cell.length_b   1.000
_cell.length_c   1.000
_cell.angle_alpha   90.00
_cell.angle_beta   90.00
_cell.angle_gamma   90.00
#
_symmetry.space_group_name_H-M   'P 1'
#
loop_
_entity.id
_entity.type
_entity.pdbx_description
1 polymer ?
#
loop_
_entity_poly.entity_id
_entity_poly.type
_entity_poly.pdbx_seq_one_letter_code
_entity_poly.pdbx_strand_id
1 'polypeptide(L)'
;MLRRFGWIVPAYTMPADAQHVTVLRVVIREDFSRTLAERLVLDITKVLHELDSMPSKLLAAAQQNGKNGKKTEMETQREVATYWKKFVSNIKTNRNKIC
;
A
#
# COMPACT_ATOMS: atom_id res chain seq x y z
N MET A 1 -10.26 -1.68 12.25
CA MET A 1 -10.71 -2.35 10.98
C MET A 1 -11.22 -1.30 9.98
N LEU A 2 -10.67 -1.24 8.75
CA LEU A 2 -10.99 -0.20 7.75
C LEU A 2 -12.46 -0.19 7.29
N ARG A 3 -13.11 -1.36 7.23
CA ARG A 3 -14.53 -1.48 6.83
C ARG A 3 -15.48 -0.66 7.72
N ARG A 4 -15.13 -0.41 8.98
CA ARG A 4 -15.95 0.38 9.92
C ARG A 4 -16.02 1.86 9.53
N PHE A 5 -15.01 2.34 8.81
CA PHE A 5 -14.92 3.71 8.32
C PHE A 5 -15.58 3.89 6.94
N GLY A 6 -16.21 2.85 6.40
CA GLY A 6 -16.86 2.87 5.08
C GLY A 6 -15.92 2.63 3.90
N TRP A 7 -14.62 2.41 4.14
CA TRP A 7 -13.65 2.13 3.09
C TRP A 7 -13.77 0.68 2.59
N ILE A 8 -13.81 0.52 1.26
CA ILE A 8 -13.76 -0.79 0.59
C ILE A 8 -12.39 -0.90 -0.09
N VAL A 9 -11.47 -1.62 0.56
CA VAL A 9 -10.12 -1.89 0.04
C VAL A 9 -9.99 -3.40 -0.17
N PRO A 10 -10.00 -3.87 -1.43
CA PRO A 10 -9.81 -5.28 -1.73
C PRO A 10 -8.41 -5.77 -1.40
N ALA A 11 -8.32 -7.01 -0.92
CA ALA A 11 -7.07 -7.74 -0.72
C ALA A 11 -7.04 -8.93 -1.68
N TYR A 12 -5.97 -9.06 -2.47
CA TYR A 12 -5.80 -10.16 -3.42
C TYR A 12 -4.43 -10.80 -3.25
N THR A 13 -4.35 -12.10 -3.52
CA THR A 13 -3.09 -12.81 -3.69
C THR A 13 -2.59 -12.62 -5.12
N MET A 14 -1.27 -12.50 -5.26
CA MET A 14 -0.63 -12.42 -6.57
C MET A 14 -0.72 -13.77 -7.31
N PRO A 15 -0.57 -13.78 -8.65
CA PRO A 15 -0.62 -15.00 -9.48
C PRO A 15 0.56 -15.95 -9.21
N ALA A 16 0.62 -17.04 -9.99
CA ALA A 16 1.68 -18.05 -9.93
C ALA A 16 3.08 -17.40 -9.87
N ASP A 17 3.91 -17.94 -8.97
CA ASP A 17 5.26 -17.47 -8.60
C ASP A 17 5.33 -16.32 -7.57
N ALA A 18 4.20 -15.78 -7.12
CA ALA A 18 4.16 -14.73 -6.10
C ALA A 18 2.99 -14.84 -5.09
N GLN A 19 2.32 -15.99 -4.96
CA GLN A 19 1.09 -16.15 -4.14
C GLN A 19 1.25 -15.81 -2.66
N HIS A 20 2.48 -15.86 -2.12
CA HIS A 20 2.80 -15.45 -0.74
C HIS A 20 2.63 -13.93 -0.54
N VAL A 21 2.59 -13.15 -1.61
CA VAL A 21 2.35 -11.71 -1.59
C VAL A 21 0.85 -11.44 -1.65
N THR A 22 0.33 -10.85 -0.58
CA THR A 22 -1.03 -10.27 -0.55
C THR A 22 -0.93 -8.77 -0.73
N VAL A 23 -1.72 -8.23 -1.65
CA VAL A 23 -1.73 -6.79 -1.96
C VAL A 23 -3.07 -6.18 -1.62
N LEU A 24 -3.05 -4.95 -1.13
CA LEU A 24 -4.22 -4.10 -0.97
C LEU A 24 -4.31 -3.15 -2.16
N ARG A 25 -5.49 -2.98 -2.74
CA ARG A 25 -5.69 -2.12 -3.92
C ARG A 25 -6.64 -0.96 -3.61
N VAL A 26 -6.18 0.27 -3.85
CA VAL A 26 -7.03 1.47 -3.81
C VAL A 26 -7.13 2.02 -5.24
N VAL A 27 -8.35 2.21 -5.73
CA VAL A 27 -8.61 2.74 -7.08
C VAL A 27 -8.99 4.21 -6.97
N ILE A 28 -8.21 5.09 -7.60
CA ILE A 28 -8.46 6.53 -7.60
C ILE A 28 -9.33 6.88 -8.83
N ARG A 29 -10.47 7.52 -8.58
CA ARG A 29 -11.42 8.01 -9.60
C ARG A 29 -11.43 9.54 -9.60
N GLU A 30 -12.12 10.14 -10.55
CA GLU A 30 -12.26 11.61 -10.66
C GLU A 30 -12.83 12.24 -9.38
N ASP A 31 -13.82 11.60 -8.75
CA ASP A 31 -14.44 12.07 -7.51
C ASP A 31 -13.54 11.91 -6.26
N PHE A 32 -12.37 11.28 -6.39
CA PHE A 32 -11.47 11.06 -5.27
C PHE A 32 -10.64 12.31 -4.99
N SER A 33 -11.22 13.21 -4.20
CA SER A 33 -10.61 14.47 -3.80
C SER A 33 -9.42 14.30 -2.85
N ARG A 34 -8.59 15.36 -2.74
CA ARG A 34 -7.48 15.41 -1.77
C ARG A 34 -7.95 15.16 -0.34
N THR A 35 -9.09 15.72 0.05
CA THR A 35 -9.64 15.56 1.41
C THR A 35 -10.01 14.10 1.70
N LEU A 36 -10.54 13.37 0.71
CA LEU A 36 -10.79 11.93 0.85
C LEU A 36 -9.49 11.13 0.97
N ALA A 37 -8.45 11.52 0.23
CA ALA A 37 -7.14 10.90 0.33
C ALA A 37 -6.52 11.07 1.72
N GLU A 38 -6.55 12.28 2.27
CA GLU A 38 -6.06 12.59 3.62
C GLU A 38 -6.82 11.79 4.68
N ARG A 39 -8.15 11.72 4.56
CA ARG A 39 -8.99 10.92 5.46
C ARG A 39 -8.66 9.43 5.40
N LEU A 40 -8.46 8.88 4.20
CA LEU A 40 -8.06 7.48 4.02
C LEU A 40 -6.75 7.17 4.75
N VAL A 41 -5.75 8.04 4.61
CA VAL A 41 -4.45 7.87 5.28
C VAL A 41 -4.59 7.91 6.80
N LEU A 42 -5.34 8.86 7.34
CA LEU A 42 -5.61 8.95 8.78
C LEU A 42 -6.31 7.69 9.32
N ASP A 43 -7.32 7.20 8.60
CA ASP A 43 -8.06 6.00 9.00
C ASP A 43 -7.17 4.74 8.93
N ILE A 44 -6.27 4.63 7.95
CA ILE A 44 -5.28 3.54 7.88
C ILE A 44 -4.36 3.57 9.10
N THR A 45 -3.77 4.72 9.41
CA THR A 45 -2.85 4.87 10.56
C THR A 45 -3.55 4.51 11.87
N LYS A 46 -4.80 4.95 12.05
CA LYS A 46 -5.60 4.62 13.23
C LYS A 46 -5.84 3.12 13.35
N VAL A 47 -6.21 2.45 12.25
CA VAL A 47 -6.45 1.00 12.25
C VAL A 47 -5.16 0.22 12.54
N LEU A 48 -4.01 0.67 12.04
CA LEU A 48 -2.73 0.04 12.36
C LEU A 48 -2.44 0.12 13.86
N HIS A 49 -2.61 1.29 14.47
CA HIS A 49 -2.41 1.46 15.91
C HIS A 49 -3.38 0.60 16.74
N GLU A 50 -4.65 0.48 16.32
CA GLU A 50 -5.62 -0.45 16.93
C GLU A 50 -5.17 -1.92 16.82
N LEU A 51 -4.58 -2.32 15.69
CA LEU A 51 -4.09 -3.68 15.48
C LEU A 51 -2.83 -3.99 16.30
N ASP A 52 -1.91 -3.03 16.41
CA ASP A 52 -0.66 -3.19 17.19
C ASP A 52 -0.93 -3.32 18.69
N SER A 53 -1.93 -2.59 19.20
CA SER A 53 -2.35 -2.68 20.61
C SER A 53 -3.11 -3.96 20.96
N MET A 54 -3.52 -4.76 19.97
CA MET A 54 -4.27 -6.00 20.20
C MET A 54 -3.31 -7.21 20.11
N PRO A 55 -3.04 -7.94 21.21
CA PRO A 55 -2.23 -9.15 21.15
C PRO A 55 -2.94 -10.17 20.25
N SER A 56 -2.21 -10.65 19.27
CA SER A 56 -2.77 -11.16 18.03
C SER A 56 -3.37 -12.56 18.13
N LYS A 57 -4.59 -12.73 17.60
CA LYS A 57 -5.10 -14.04 17.15
C LYS A 57 -4.30 -14.63 15.97
N LEU A 58 -3.34 -13.87 15.42
CA LEU A 58 -2.59 -14.20 14.21
C LEU A 58 -1.23 -14.85 14.44
N LEU A 59 -0.70 -14.91 15.68
CA LEU A 59 0.52 -15.68 15.96
C LEU A 59 0.34 -17.17 15.63
N ALA A 60 -0.89 -17.69 15.59
CA ALA A 60 -1.19 -19.07 15.23
C ALA A 60 -1.16 -19.35 13.70
N ALA A 61 -1.24 -18.34 12.83
CA ALA A 61 -1.44 -18.55 11.39
C ALA A 61 -0.35 -17.96 10.47
N ALA A 62 0.53 -17.07 10.96
CA ALA A 62 1.46 -16.30 10.11
C ALA A 62 2.96 -16.63 10.31
N GLN A 63 3.30 -17.78 10.89
CA GLN A 63 4.69 -18.26 10.93
C GLN A 63 5.06 -19.08 9.69
N GLN A 64 4.97 -18.51 8.47
CA GLN A 64 5.67 -18.93 7.24
C GLN A 64 5.58 -17.73 6.28
N ASN A 65 6.58 -17.21 5.58
CA ASN A 65 8.00 -17.51 5.41
C ASN A 65 8.55 -16.27 4.67
N GLY A 66 9.63 -15.64 5.15
CA GLY A 66 10.12 -14.39 4.55
C GLY A 66 11.29 -13.75 5.31
N LYS A 67 12.31 -14.54 5.65
CA LYS A 67 13.63 -13.99 5.98
C LYS A 67 14.23 -13.43 4.68
N ASN A 68 14.13 -12.12 4.46
CA ASN A 68 15.06 -11.39 3.59
C ASN A 68 15.38 -10.03 4.25
N GLY A 69 16.67 -9.66 4.19
CA GLY A 69 17.33 -8.72 5.09
C GLY A 69 16.62 -7.38 5.35
N LYS A 70 16.71 -6.93 6.60
CA LYS A 70 16.20 -5.63 7.09
C LYS A 70 16.87 -4.47 6.33
N LYS A 71 16.29 -4.04 5.21
CA LYS A 71 16.41 -2.65 4.76
C LYS A 71 15.51 -1.79 5.63
N THR A 72 16.04 -0.70 6.16
CA THR A 72 15.33 0.22 7.05
C THR A 72 14.08 0.74 6.34
N GLU A 73 12.94 0.83 7.02
CA GLU A 73 11.65 1.28 6.46
C GLU A 73 11.75 2.65 5.75
N MET A 74 12.68 3.50 6.19
CA MET A 74 12.98 4.79 5.57
C MET A 74 13.65 4.66 4.19
N GLU A 75 14.44 3.61 3.97
CA GLU A 75 15.16 3.35 2.72
C GLU A 75 14.21 2.77 1.66
N THR A 76 13.32 1.85 2.05
CA THR A 76 12.30 1.30 1.16
C THR A 76 11.28 2.36 0.72
N GLN A 77 10.84 3.24 1.64
CA GLN A 77 9.96 4.37 1.30
C GLN A 77 10.60 5.35 0.31
N ARG A 78 11.89 5.66 0.49
CA ARG A 78 12.65 6.51 -0.44
C ARG A 78 12.80 5.85 -1.80
N GLU A 79 13.17 4.57 -1.86
CA GLU A 79 13.29 3.83 -3.12
C GLU A 79 11.96 3.85 -3.90
N VAL A 80 10.85 3.54 -3.23
CA VAL A 80 9.51 3.57 -3.83
C VAL A 80 9.15 4.98 -4.30
N ALA A 81 9.30 6.00 -3.46
CA ALA A 81 8.98 7.38 -3.83
C ALA A 81 9.85 7.87 -5.02
N THR A 82 11.13 7.52 -5.03
CA THR A 82 12.06 7.88 -6.12
C THR A 82 11.71 7.17 -7.41
N TYR A 83 11.36 5.88 -7.33
CA TYR A 83 10.88 5.09 -8.45
C TYR A 83 9.61 5.70 -9.06
N TRP A 84 8.61 6.02 -8.24
CA TRP A 84 7.37 6.66 -8.70
C TRP A 84 7.62 8.04 -9.30
N LYS A 85 8.48 8.85 -8.68
CA LYS A 85 8.84 10.18 -9.21
C LYS A 85 9.53 10.08 -10.58
N LYS A 86 10.44 9.11 -10.75
CA LYS A 86 11.11 8.81 -12.02
C LYS A 86 10.12 8.30 -13.08
N PHE A 87 9.23 7.38 -12.70
CA PHE A 87 8.21 6.83 -13.57
C PHE A 87 7.24 7.91 -14.09
N VAL A 88 6.72 8.76 -13.20
CA VAL A 88 5.84 9.88 -13.55
C VAL A 88 6.54 10.89 -14.46
N SER A 89 7.82 11.18 -14.18
CA SER A 89 8.62 12.08 -15.01
C SER A 89 8.81 11.51 -16.42
N ASN A 90 9.06 10.20 -16.53
CA ASN A 90 9.21 9.52 -17.83
C ASN A 90 7.90 9.51 -18.63
N ILE A 91 6.75 9.34 -17.97
CA ILE A 91 5.42 9.49 -18.58
C ILE A 91 5.18 10.91 -19.12
N LYS A 92 5.60 11.95 -18.38
CA LYS A 92 5.45 13.34 -18.84
C LYS A 92 6.32 13.63 -20.07
N THR A 93 7.57 13.15 -20.08
CA THR A 93 8.47 13.30 -21.23
C THR A 93 7.97 12.57 -22.47
N ASN A 94 7.35 11.40 -22.31
CA ASN A 94 6.79 10.64 -23.44
C ASN A 94 5.56 11.35 -24.04
N ARG A 95 4.68 11.93 -23.20
CA ARG A 95 3.53 12.72 -23.68
C ARG A 95 3.92 13.97 -24.49
N ASN A 96 5.06 14.60 -24.20
CA ASN A 96 5.52 15.80 -24.93
C ASN A 96 6.23 15.48 -26.28
N LYS A 97 6.45 14.21 -26.62
CA LYS A 97 7.04 13.79 -27.92
C LYS A 97 5.99 13.42 -28.98
N ILE A 98 4.69 13.49 -28.65
CA ILE A 98 3.57 13.10 -29.52
C ILE A 98 2.92 14.34 -30.20
N CYS A 99 3.61 15.49 -30.21
CA CYS A 99 3.23 16.67 -30.99
C CYS A 99 4.31 17.00 -32.02
#